data_AF-A0A259YRI4-F1
#
_entry.id   AF-A0A259YRI4-F1
#
_cell.length_a   1.000
_cell.length_b   1.000
_cell.length_c   1.000
_cell.angle_alpha   90.00
_cell.angle_beta   90.00
_cell.angle_gamma   90.00
#
_symmetry.space_group_name_H-M   'P 1'
#
loop_
_entity.id
_entity.type
_entity.pdbx_description
1 polymer ?
#
loop_
_entity_poly.entity_id
_entity_poly.type
_entity_poly.pdbx_seq_one_letter_code
_entity_poly.pdbx_strand_id
1 'polypeptide(L)'
;MQVGAVSKLVGVSVRTLHHYDEIALVVPSGRTPKGYRTYSSADVERLHQVLTYRELGFPLDAIAALLDDPTVDAMAHLRRQRDLLNERIDHLHAMAAAVDKMMEAKKMGMQLTPEEQREIFGDNWVGEEYAEEAEQRWGETDEWKQSQQRTASFTKDDWKAVKEETDLLETDLAAAMQRGVSPESTEAGELAERHRASIERYYDCGYEMQVNLAEMYIADERFAKHYNDIADGLAQYLRDVIVANAARQG
;
A
#
# COMPACT_ATOMS: atom_id res chain seq x y z
N MET A 1 36.46 13.82 -35.72
CA MET A 1 36.37 12.39 -35.33
C MET A 1 35.41 11.64 -36.25
N GLN A 2 35.69 10.38 -36.62
CA GLN A 2 34.73 9.60 -37.43
C GLN A 2 33.52 9.15 -36.59
N VAL A 3 32.37 8.92 -37.26
CA VAL A 3 31.10 8.54 -36.62
C VAL A 3 31.20 7.37 -35.62
N GLY A 4 32.01 6.35 -35.91
CA GLY A 4 32.18 5.20 -35.00
C GLY A 4 32.95 5.55 -33.71
N ALA A 5 33.89 6.49 -33.78
CA ALA A 5 34.60 6.97 -32.59
C ALA A 5 33.69 7.87 -31.73
N VAL A 6 32.87 8.70 -32.36
CA VAL A 6 31.89 9.57 -31.66
C VAL A 6 30.81 8.72 -30.98
N SER A 7 30.27 7.72 -31.68
CA SER A 7 29.30 6.78 -31.13
C SER A 7 29.80 6.11 -29.84
N LYS A 8 31.07 5.68 -29.82
CA LYS A 8 31.70 5.12 -28.62
C LYS A 8 31.93 6.17 -27.52
N LEU A 9 32.32 7.38 -27.89
CA LEU A 9 32.61 8.46 -26.95
C LEU A 9 31.36 8.89 -26.16
N VAL A 10 30.24 9.08 -26.87
CA VAL A 10 29.01 9.64 -26.28
C VAL A 10 27.96 8.57 -25.93
N GLY A 11 28.28 7.29 -26.15
CA GLY A 11 27.42 6.17 -25.75
C GLY A 11 26.13 6.00 -26.56
N VAL A 12 26.02 6.60 -27.75
CA VAL A 12 24.83 6.44 -28.62
C VAL A 12 25.14 5.64 -29.88
N SER A 13 24.15 4.95 -30.42
CA SER A 13 24.34 4.14 -31.63
C SER A 13 24.67 5.02 -32.85
N VAL A 14 25.44 4.46 -33.80
CA VAL A 14 25.66 5.11 -35.11
C VAL A 14 24.35 5.43 -35.82
N ARG A 15 23.32 4.59 -35.65
CA ARG A 15 21.96 4.83 -36.17
C ARG A 15 21.34 6.09 -35.58
N THR A 16 21.50 6.31 -34.27
CA THR A 16 21.03 7.53 -33.59
C THR A 16 21.74 8.77 -34.14
N LEU A 17 23.06 8.70 -34.36
CA LEU A 17 23.81 9.81 -34.96
C LEU A 17 23.36 10.10 -36.40
N HIS A 18 23.07 9.07 -37.19
CA HIS A 18 22.50 9.26 -38.54
C HIS A 18 21.11 9.88 -38.48
N HIS A 19 20.26 9.44 -37.55
CA HIS A 19 18.95 10.03 -37.37
C HIS A 19 19.05 11.52 -36.99
N TYR A 20 19.95 11.90 -36.09
CA TYR A 20 20.17 13.31 -35.72
C TYR A 20 20.66 14.16 -36.88
N ASP A 21 21.48 13.61 -37.78
CA ASP A 21 21.87 14.27 -39.04
C ASP A 21 20.67 14.41 -39.98
N GLU A 22 19.86 13.36 -40.15
CA GLU A 22 18.67 13.35 -41.03
C GLU A 22 17.63 14.40 -40.63
N ILE A 23 17.42 14.61 -39.32
CA ILE A 23 16.50 15.65 -38.81
C ILE A 23 17.18 17.02 -38.61
N ALA A 24 18.43 17.17 -39.08
CA ALA A 24 19.25 18.37 -38.93
C ALA A 24 19.50 18.82 -37.47
N LEU A 25 19.34 17.93 -36.49
CA LEU A 25 19.59 18.23 -35.08
C LEU A 25 21.08 18.24 -34.75
N VAL A 26 21.87 17.34 -35.30
CA VAL A 26 23.35 17.33 -35.20
C VAL A 26 23.93 16.97 -36.54
N VAL A 27 24.41 17.96 -37.28
CA VAL A 27 24.95 17.78 -38.64
C VAL A 27 26.48 17.62 -38.56
N PRO A 28 27.07 16.57 -39.16
CA PRO A 28 28.51 16.40 -39.20
C PRO A 28 29.17 17.49 -40.05
N SER A 29 30.23 18.10 -39.53
CA SER A 29 30.96 19.18 -40.19
C SER A 29 31.71 18.75 -41.46
N GLY A 30 31.84 17.45 -41.72
CA GLY A 30 32.53 16.97 -42.90
C GLY A 30 32.37 15.49 -43.18
N ARG A 31 33.07 15.05 -44.23
CA ARG A 31 33.18 13.65 -44.62
C ARG A 31 34.62 13.32 -44.98
N THR A 32 35.03 12.09 -44.69
CA THR A 32 36.31 11.54 -45.17
C THR A 32 36.29 11.39 -46.70
N PRO A 33 37.45 11.24 -47.37
CA PRO A 33 37.52 10.97 -48.81
C PRO A 33 36.74 9.71 -49.26
N LYS A 34 36.49 8.76 -48.34
CA LYS A 34 35.70 7.55 -48.58
C LYS A 34 34.20 7.73 -48.27
N GLY A 35 33.75 8.94 -47.97
CA GLY A 35 32.33 9.28 -47.74
C GLY A 35 31.83 9.17 -46.29
N TYR A 36 32.63 8.65 -45.36
CA TYR A 36 32.25 8.53 -43.93
C TYR A 36 32.10 9.87 -43.24
N ARG A 37 31.06 10.04 -42.41
CA ARG A 37 30.82 11.25 -41.61
C ARG A 37 31.95 11.52 -40.62
N THR A 38 32.33 12.78 -40.51
CA THR A 38 33.29 13.28 -39.53
C THR A 38 32.72 14.45 -38.76
N TYR A 39 32.86 14.40 -37.45
CA TYR A 39 32.37 15.41 -36.51
C TYR A 39 33.53 16.27 -36.00
N SER A 40 33.36 17.58 -36.01
CA SER A 40 34.24 18.54 -35.35
C SER A 40 34.10 18.48 -33.82
N SER A 41 34.93 19.21 -33.09
CA SER A 41 34.74 19.40 -31.64
C SER A 41 33.43 20.12 -31.33
N ALA A 42 33.02 21.08 -32.16
CA ALA A 42 31.76 21.81 -31.99
C ALA A 42 30.54 20.91 -32.20
N ASP A 43 30.61 19.98 -33.16
CA ASP A 43 29.50 19.03 -33.40
C ASP A 43 29.35 18.07 -32.21
N VAL A 44 30.47 17.68 -31.59
CA VAL A 44 30.48 16.84 -30.39
C VAL A 44 29.94 17.61 -29.18
N GLU A 45 30.27 18.89 -29.05
CA GLU A 45 29.71 19.76 -27.99
C GLU A 45 28.20 19.91 -28.13
N ARG A 46 27.71 20.19 -29.36
CA ARG A 46 26.27 20.22 -29.65
C ARG A 46 25.60 18.88 -29.35
N LEU A 47 26.25 17.77 -29.72
CA LEU A 47 25.76 16.44 -29.41
C LEU A 47 25.62 16.21 -27.89
N HIS A 48 26.58 16.66 -27.09
CA HIS A 48 26.47 16.60 -25.63
C HIS A 48 25.24 17.38 -25.12
N GLN A 49 25.02 18.60 -25.62
CA GLN A 49 23.84 19.40 -25.25
C GLN A 49 22.52 18.69 -25.61
N VAL A 50 22.43 18.12 -26.81
CA VAL A 50 21.26 17.35 -27.25
C VAL A 50 20.99 16.15 -26.32
N LEU A 51 22.05 15.43 -25.92
CA LEU A 51 21.91 14.28 -25.02
C LEU A 51 21.46 14.70 -23.62
N THR A 52 21.97 15.81 -23.09
CA THR A 52 21.53 16.37 -21.81
C THR A 52 20.04 16.70 -21.82
N TYR A 53 19.54 17.42 -22.83
CA TYR A 53 18.11 17.72 -22.90
C TYR A 53 17.25 16.47 -23.15
N ARG A 54 17.75 15.48 -23.91
CA ARG A 54 17.07 14.20 -24.08
C ARG A 54 16.92 13.44 -22.76
N GLU A 55 17.96 13.44 -21.94
CA GLU A 55 17.94 12.81 -20.62
C GLU A 55 16.92 13.50 -19.68
N LEU A 56 16.75 14.82 -19.83
CA LEU A 56 15.70 15.59 -19.15
C LEU A 56 14.28 15.37 -19.72
N GLY A 57 14.13 14.50 -20.73
CA GLY A 57 12.84 14.13 -21.30
C GLY A 57 12.30 15.08 -22.36
N PHE A 58 13.11 15.98 -22.91
CA PHE A 58 12.67 16.87 -23.98
C PHE A 58 12.50 16.11 -25.31
N PRO A 59 11.47 16.44 -26.10
CA PRO A 59 11.33 15.92 -27.46
C PRO A 59 12.33 16.61 -28.40
N LEU A 60 12.74 15.92 -29.48
CA LEU A 60 13.86 16.35 -30.35
C LEU A 60 13.63 17.69 -31.05
N ASP A 61 12.38 18.00 -31.38
CA ASP A 61 11.94 19.26 -31.99
C ASP A 61 12.10 20.44 -31.01
N ALA A 62 11.74 20.25 -29.73
CA ALA A 62 11.96 21.26 -28.70
C ALA A 62 13.45 21.50 -28.45
N ILE A 63 14.27 20.44 -28.52
CA ILE A 63 15.73 20.56 -28.37
C ILE A 63 16.33 21.35 -29.54
N ALA A 64 15.89 21.10 -30.77
CA ALA A 64 16.32 21.88 -31.93
C ALA A 64 16.01 23.37 -31.73
N ALA A 65 14.77 23.70 -31.35
CA ALA A 65 14.36 25.09 -31.09
C ALA A 65 15.22 25.76 -30.00
N LEU A 66 15.53 25.04 -28.91
CA LEU A 66 16.35 25.55 -27.81
C LEU A 66 17.81 25.83 -28.19
N LEU A 67 18.36 25.04 -29.12
CA LEU A 67 19.75 25.17 -29.54
C LEU A 67 19.95 26.10 -30.73
N ASP A 68 18.94 26.27 -31.58
CA ASP A 68 19.05 27.00 -32.85
C ASP A 68 18.43 28.41 -32.81
N ASP A 69 17.50 28.68 -31.91
CA ASP A 69 16.81 29.97 -31.82
C ASP A 69 17.21 30.74 -30.54
N PRO A 70 18.02 31.81 -30.65
CA PRO A 70 18.45 32.60 -29.49
C PRO A 70 17.30 33.43 -28.86
N THR A 71 16.13 33.51 -29.51
CA THR A 71 14.95 34.19 -28.96
C THR A 71 14.13 33.29 -28.05
N VAL A 72 14.39 31.97 -28.05
CA VAL A 72 13.73 31.00 -27.17
C VAL A 72 14.27 31.12 -25.75
N ASP A 73 13.38 31.35 -24.79
CA ASP A 73 13.73 31.37 -23.37
C ASP A 73 13.93 29.94 -22.85
N ALA A 74 15.19 29.51 -22.81
CA ALA A 74 15.58 28.20 -22.28
C ALA A 74 15.12 27.97 -20.84
N MET A 75 15.09 29.00 -20.00
CA MET A 75 14.61 28.88 -18.61
C MET A 75 13.11 28.64 -18.56
N ALA A 76 12.33 29.28 -19.43
CA ALA A 76 10.89 29.01 -19.54
C ALA A 76 10.59 27.59 -20.03
N HIS A 77 11.43 27.01 -20.90
CA HIS A 77 11.30 25.62 -21.33
C HIS A 77 11.67 24.62 -20.22
N LEU A 78 12.74 24.87 -19.48
CA LEU A 78 13.12 24.04 -18.32
C LEU A 78 12.06 24.05 -17.22
N ARG A 79 11.45 25.22 -16.93
CA ARG A 79 10.34 25.32 -15.98
C ARG A 79 9.13 24.49 -16.43
N ARG A 80 8.70 24.64 -17.69
CA ARG A 80 7.60 23.86 -18.26
C ARG A 80 7.85 22.35 -18.18
N GLN A 81 9.07 21.91 -18.51
CA GLN A 81 9.43 20.49 -18.42
C GLN A 81 9.41 19.98 -16.98
N ARG A 82 9.94 20.77 -16.03
CA ARG A 82 9.87 20.43 -14.60
C ARG A 82 8.43 20.29 -14.14
N ASP A 83 7.55 21.20 -14.55
CA ASP A 83 6.15 21.18 -14.14
C ASP A 83 5.43 19.92 -14.71
N LEU A 84 5.69 19.54 -15.96
CA LEU A 84 5.20 18.28 -16.54
C LEU A 84 5.74 17.03 -15.83
N LEU A 85 7.01 17.04 -15.41
CA LEU A 85 7.59 15.94 -14.63
C LEU A 85 6.93 15.81 -13.27
N ASN A 86 6.66 16.94 -12.60
CA ASN A 86 5.96 16.94 -11.31
C ASN A 86 4.53 16.39 -11.44
N GLU A 87 3.77 16.81 -12.47
CA GLU A 87 2.43 16.24 -12.73
C GLU A 87 2.48 14.72 -12.91
N ARG A 88 3.52 14.21 -13.58
CA ARG A 88 3.72 12.78 -13.78
C ARG A 88 4.11 12.06 -12.48
N ILE A 89 4.92 12.68 -11.63
CA ILE A 89 5.26 12.17 -10.30
C ILE A 89 3.99 12.06 -9.45
N ASP A 90 3.15 13.10 -9.42
CA ASP A 90 1.91 13.13 -8.65
C ASP A 90 0.95 12.01 -9.12
N HIS A 91 0.82 11.84 -10.44
CA HIS A 91 0.03 10.73 -11.00
C HIS A 91 0.59 9.36 -10.60
N LEU A 92 1.92 9.17 -10.64
CA LEU A 92 2.54 7.90 -10.23
C LEU A 92 2.36 7.64 -8.73
N HIS A 93 2.44 8.65 -7.86
CA HIS A 93 2.13 8.52 -6.44
C HIS A 93 0.66 8.12 -6.22
N ALA A 94 -0.28 8.75 -6.94
CA ALA A 94 -1.69 8.38 -6.85
C ALA A 94 -1.95 6.93 -7.29
N MET A 95 -1.28 6.47 -8.36
CA MET A 95 -1.36 5.08 -8.80
C MET A 95 -0.77 4.11 -7.77
N ALA A 96 0.37 4.43 -7.16
CA ALA A 96 0.98 3.62 -6.12
C ALA A 96 0.03 3.46 -4.92
N ALA A 97 -0.51 4.58 -4.42
CA ALA A 97 -1.47 4.56 -3.31
C ALA A 97 -2.74 3.74 -3.64
N ALA A 98 -3.21 3.76 -4.89
CA ALA A 98 -4.33 2.91 -5.29
C ALA A 98 -3.97 1.41 -5.30
N VAL A 99 -2.75 1.06 -5.71
CA VAL A 99 -2.25 -0.32 -5.64
C VAL A 99 -2.13 -0.78 -4.19
N ASP A 100 -1.59 0.07 -3.31
CA ASP A 100 -1.47 -0.23 -1.88
C ASP A 100 -2.85 -0.52 -1.27
N LYS A 101 -3.85 0.33 -1.54
CA LYS A 101 -5.24 0.07 -1.12
C LYS A 101 -5.80 -1.26 -1.62
N MET A 102 -5.52 -1.62 -2.87
CA MET A 102 -5.96 -2.91 -3.44
C MET A 102 -5.23 -4.10 -2.79
N MET A 103 -3.95 -3.95 -2.47
CA MET A 103 -3.18 -4.98 -1.76
C MET A 103 -3.70 -5.19 -0.35
N GLU A 104 -3.98 -4.11 0.39
CA GLU A 104 -4.50 -4.17 1.76
C GLU A 104 -5.91 -4.75 1.82
N ALA A 105 -6.82 -4.34 0.92
CA ALA A 105 -8.15 -4.95 0.80
C ALA A 105 -8.06 -6.47 0.58
N LYS A 106 -7.07 -6.93 -0.20
CA LYS A 106 -6.84 -8.36 -0.43
C LYS A 106 -6.16 -9.05 0.76
N LYS A 107 -5.29 -8.36 1.49
CA LYS A 107 -4.57 -8.89 2.66
C LYS A 107 -5.45 -9.06 3.88
N MET A 108 -6.52 -8.29 4.05
CA MET A 108 -7.46 -8.49 5.15
C MET A 108 -8.42 -9.68 4.95
N GLY A 109 -8.28 -10.44 3.85
CA GLY A 109 -9.20 -11.54 3.51
C GLY A 109 -10.62 -11.08 3.18
N MET A 110 -10.89 -9.78 3.28
CA MET A 110 -12.17 -9.13 3.03
C MET A 110 -12.28 -8.76 1.55
N GLN A 111 -12.99 -9.56 0.75
CA GLN A 111 -13.39 -9.17 -0.61
C GLN A 111 -14.54 -8.14 -0.58
N LEU A 112 -14.38 -7.04 0.16
CA LEU A 112 -15.35 -5.97 0.29
C LEU A 112 -14.79 -4.70 -0.35
N THR A 113 -15.61 -4.00 -1.14
CA THR A 113 -15.28 -2.66 -1.62
C THR A 113 -15.25 -1.66 -0.46
N PRO A 114 -14.54 -0.53 -0.57
CA PRO A 114 -14.54 0.52 0.47
C PRO A 114 -15.95 1.05 0.81
N GLU A 115 -16.87 1.05 -0.16
CA GLU A 115 -18.28 1.36 0.10
C GLU A 115 -18.97 0.30 0.98
N GLU A 116 -18.75 -0.99 0.69
CA GLU A 116 -19.33 -2.08 1.46
C GLU A 116 -18.72 -2.18 2.87
N GLN A 117 -17.43 -1.90 3.02
CA GLN A 117 -16.78 -1.84 4.33
C GLN A 117 -17.41 -0.74 5.19
N ARG A 118 -17.62 0.47 4.65
CA ARG A 118 -18.32 1.55 5.36
C ARG A 118 -19.77 1.20 5.67
N GLU A 119 -20.48 0.53 4.77
CA GLU A 119 -21.85 0.08 5.00
C GLU A 119 -21.94 -0.91 6.17
N ILE A 120 -20.97 -1.81 6.32
CA ILE A 120 -20.99 -2.87 7.33
C ILE A 120 -20.39 -2.41 8.66
N PHE A 121 -19.23 -1.76 8.61
CA PHE A 121 -18.43 -1.43 9.79
C PHE A 121 -18.53 0.05 10.21
N GLY A 122 -19.18 0.89 9.42
CA GLY A 122 -19.36 2.32 9.67
C GLY A 122 -18.18 3.18 9.21
N ASP A 123 -18.34 4.51 9.33
CA ASP A 123 -17.36 5.51 8.88
C ASP A 123 -16.06 5.53 9.73
N ASN A 124 -16.08 4.92 10.92
CA ASN A 124 -14.95 4.85 11.85
C ASN A 124 -14.19 3.51 11.77
N TRP A 125 -14.32 2.73 10.70
CA TRP A 125 -13.55 1.51 10.53
C TRP A 125 -12.05 1.82 10.40
N VAL A 126 -11.30 1.55 11.47
CA VAL A 126 -9.83 1.69 11.54
C VAL A 126 -9.08 0.42 11.12
N GLY A 127 -9.76 -0.55 10.50
CA GLY A 127 -9.12 -1.81 10.09
C GLY A 127 -7.90 -1.61 9.17
N GLU A 128 -7.85 -0.50 8.42
CA GLU A 128 -6.68 -0.09 7.62
C GLU A 128 -5.43 0.14 8.48
N GLU A 129 -5.54 0.66 9.71
CA GLU A 129 -4.39 0.95 10.58
C GLU A 129 -3.83 -0.30 11.27
N TYR A 130 -4.63 -1.36 11.41
CA TYR A 130 -4.26 -2.57 12.14
C TYR A 130 -3.82 -3.73 11.24
N ALA A 131 -4.17 -3.70 9.95
CA ALA A 131 -3.85 -4.73 8.98
C ALA A 131 -2.33 -4.98 8.85
N GLU A 132 -1.57 -3.90 8.65
CA GLU A 132 -0.12 -3.97 8.48
C GLU A 132 0.58 -4.40 9.78
N GLU A 133 0.15 -3.89 10.93
CA GLU A 133 0.72 -4.28 12.23
C GLU A 133 0.46 -5.76 12.51
N ALA A 134 -0.75 -6.24 12.22
CA ALA A 134 -1.13 -7.64 12.41
C ALA A 134 -0.33 -8.57 11.49
N GLU A 135 -0.10 -8.20 10.23
CA GLU A 135 0.76 -8.96 9.31
C GLU A 135 2.22 -8.96 9.79
N GLN A 136 2.75 -7.83 10.25
CA GLN A 136 4.14 -7.77 10.74
C GLN A 136 4.34 -8.64 11.99
N ARG A 137 3.35 -8.71 12.88
CA ARG A 137 3.45 -9.45 14.14
C ARG A 137 3.10 -10.91 14.00
N TRP A 138 2.16 -11.25 13.11
CA TRP A 138 1.56 -12.59 13.03
C TRP A 138 1.53 -13.19 11.62
N GLY A 139 2.01 -12.51 10.58
CA GLY A 139 1.91 -12.93 9.18
C GLY A 139 2.54 -14.29 8.86
N GLU A 140 3.50 -14.72 9.67
CA GLU A 140 4.17 -16.02 9.53
C GLU A 140 3.48 -17.16 10.30
N THR A 141 2.53 -16.85 11.18
CA THR A 141 1.86 -17.86 12.02
C THR A 141 0.83 -18.66 11.22
N ASP A 142 0.49 -19.84 11.73
CA ASP A 142 -0.49 -20.71 11.09
C ASP A 142 -1.92 -20.15 11.27
N GLU A 143 -2.19 -19.45 12.37
CA GLU A 143 -3.46 -18.76 12.63
C GLU A 143 -3.72 -17.67 11.59
N TRP A 144 -2.70 -16.91 11.20
CA TRP A 144 -2.83 -15.91 10.14
C TRP A 144 -3.20 -16.56 8.80
N LYS A 145 -2.50 -17.62 8.41
CA LYS A 145 -2.80 -18.37 7.17
C LYS A 145 -4.20 -18.98 7.20
N GLN A 146 -4.62 -19.53 8.34
CA GLN A 146 -5.97 -20.05 8.52
C GLN A 146 -7.03 -18.96 8.38
N SER A 147 -6.83 -17.80 9.02
CA SER A 147 -7.71 -16.64 8.90
C SER A 147 -7.93 -16.28 7.44
N GLN A 148 -6.84 -16.09 6.70
CA GLN A 148 -6.89 -15.78 5.28
C GLN A 148 -7.62 -16.85 4.46
N GLN A 149 -7.43 -18.12 4.79
CA GLN A 149 -8.10 -19.22 4.09
C GLN A 149 -9.61 -19.28 4.40
N ARG A 150 -10.02 -19.11 5.66
CA ARG A 150 -11.42 -19.21 6.08
C ARG A 150 -12.25 -18.02 5.60
N THR A 151 -11.67 -16.82 5.64
CA THR A 151 -12.37 -15.59 5.23
C THR A 151 -12.36 -15.36 3.72
N ALA A 152 -11.48 -16.03 2.96
CA ALA A 152 -11.39 -15.86 1.51
C ALA A 152 -12.71 -16.07 0.75
N SER A 153 -13.62 -16.89 1.30
CA SER A 153 -14.95 -17.15 0.71
C SER A 153 -16.07 -16.33 1.31
N PHE A 154 -15.80 -15.45 2.28
CA PHE A 154 -16.85 -14.66 2.94
C PHE A 154 -17.44 -13.67 1.97
N THR A 155 -18.76 -13.70 1.87
CA THR A 155 -19.56 -12.72 1.14
C THR A 155 -19.84 -11.50 1.99
N LYS A 156 -20.39 -10.46 1.36
CA LYS A 156 -20.90 -9.28 2.06
C LYS A 156 -21.90 -9.64 3.17
N ASP A 157 -22.79 -10.58 2.90
CA ASP A 157 -23.81 -10.99 3.87
C ASP A 157 -23.19 -11.78 5.03
N ASP A 158 -22.14 -12.57 4.78
CA ASP A 158 -21.39 -13.24 5.86
C ASP A 158 -20.71 -12.21 6.78
N TRP A 159 -20.10 -11.16 6.22
CA TRP A 159 -19.51 -10.08 7.00
C TRP A 159 -20.54 -9.26 7.79
N LYS A 160 -21.75 -9.06 7.24
CA LYS A 160 -22.87 -8.46 7.98
C LYS A 160 -23.29 -9.32 9.16
N ALA A 161 -23.48 -10.62 8.94
CA ALA A 161 -23.85 -11.55 10.00
C ALA A 161 -22.78 -11.61 11.10
N VAL A 162 -21.50 -11.66 10.73
CA VAL A 162 -20.37 -11.57 11.67
C VAL A 162 -20.46 -10.31 12.52
N LYS A 163 -20.66 -9.14 11.90
CA LYS A 163 -20.75 -7.87 12.61
C LYS A 163 -21.93 -7.84 13.59
N GLU A 164 -23.11 -8.26 13.14
CA GLU A 164 -24.30 -8.32 13.98
C GLU A 164 -24.10 -9.26 15.18
N GLU A 165 -23.51 -10.43 14.97
CA GLU A 165 -23.21 -11.39 16.05
C GLU A 165 -22.20 -10.84 17.06
N THR A 166 -21.14 -10.17 16.59
CA THR A 166 -20.14 -9.51 17.44
C THR A 166 -20.77 -8.40 18.28
N ASP A 167 -21.55 -7.51 17.67
CA ASP A 167 -22.21 -6.40 18.37
C ASP A 167 -23.18 -6.89 19.45
N LEU A 168 -23.93 -7.95 19.14
CA LEU A 168 -24.84 -8.58 20.09
C LEU A 168 -24.07 -9.21 21.26
N LEU A 169 -22.97 -9.91 20.99
CA LEU A 169 -22.12 -10.48 22.03
C LEU A 169 -21.52 -9.41 22.94
N GLU A 170 -20.98 -8.33 22.37
CA GLU A 170 -20.41 -7.23 23.14
C GLU A 170 -21.48 -6.53 24.00
N THR A 171 -22.68 -6.36 23.46
CA THR A 171 -23.83 -5.83 24.20
C THR A 171 -24.22 -6.76 25.36
N ASP A 172 -24.27 -8.06 25.14
CA ASP A 172 -24.60 -9.04 26.17
C ASP A 172 -23.53 -9.08 27.28
N LEU A 173 -22.24 -9.01 26.92
CA LEU A 173 -21.13 -8.91 27.85
C LEU A 173 -21.23 -7.65 28.72
N ALA A 174 -21.49 -6.49 28.10
CA ALA A 174 -21.69 -5.23 28.81
C ALA A 174 -22.87 -5.29 29.76
N ALA A 175 -24.00 -5.87 29.32
CA ALA A 175 -25.18 -6.04 30.15
C ALA A 175 -24.94 -6.98 31.33
N ALA A 176 -24.21 -8.09 31.13
CA ALA A 176 -23.83 -9.00 32.20
C ALA A 176 -22.93 -8.32 33.25
N MET A 177 -21.93 -7.55 32.79
CA MET A 177 -21.06 -6.76 33.65
C MET A 177 -21.86 -5.75 34.49
N GLN A 178 -22.77 -5.00 33.87
CA GLN A 178 -23.60 -4.00 34.57
C GLN A 178 -24.55 -4.62 35.60
N ARG A 179 -25.01 -5.86 35.38
CA ARG A 179 -25.79 -6.62 36.36
C ARG A 179 -24.92 -7.18 37.50
N GLY A 180 -23.60 -7.09 37.42
CA GLY A 180 -22.67 -7.67 38.39
C GLY A 180 -22.59 -9.20 38.32
N VAL A 181 -22.77 -9.77 37.12
CA VAL A 181 -22.56 -11.21 36.90
C VAL A 181 -21.12 -11.57 37.24
N SER A 182 -20.92 -12.61 38.04
CA SER A 182 -19.58 -13.06 38.40
C SER A 182 -18.88 -13.69 37.19
N PRO A 183 -17.58 -13.39 36.94
CA PRO A 183 -16.78 -14.05 35.89
C PRO A 183 -16.75 -15.58 36.00
N GLU A 184 -16.88 -16.13 37.21
CA GLU A 184 -16.86 -17.58 37.46
C GLU A 184 -18.23 -18.24 37.25
N SER A 185 -19.28 -17.48 36.95
CA SER A 185 -20.63 -18.00 36.79
C SER A 185 -20.78 -18.85 35.51
N THR A 186 -21.86 -19.62 35.43
CA THR A 186 -22.25 -20.34 34.20
C THR A 186 -22.57 -19.37 33.08
N GLU A 187 -23.33 -18.30 33.38
CA GLU A 187 -23.70 -17.26 32.42
C GLU A 187 -22.46 -16.58 31.80
N ALA A 188 -21.47 -16.21 32.61
CA ALA A 188 -20.21 -15.67 32.11
C ALA A 188 -19.45 -16.70 31.25
N GLY A 189 -19.46 -17.98 31.65
CA GLY A 189 -18.86 -19.06 30.86
C GLY A 189 -19.48 -19.21 29.47
N GLU A 190 -20.81 -19.12 29.36
CA GLU A 190 -21.52 -19.15 28.07
C GLU A 190 -21.13 -17.97 27.16
N LEU A 191 -20.93 -16.78 27.74
CA LEU A 191 -20.43 -15.62 27.00
C LEU A 191 -18.97 -15.80 26.55
N ALA A 192 -18.13 -16.42 27.40
CA ALA A 192 -16.76 -16.77 27.02
C ALA A 192 -16.72 -17.75 25.85
N GLU A 193 -17.59 -18.77 25.84
CA GLU A 193 -17.69 -19.72 24.72
C GLU A 193 -18.19 -19.06 23.44
N ARG A 194 -19.18 -18.16 23.53
CA ARG A 194 -19.65 -17.38 22.37
C ARG A 194 -18.52 -16.54 21.78
N HIS A 195 -17.73 -15.88 22.63
CA HIS A 195 -16.55 -15.14 22.20
C HIS A 195 -15.48 -16.04 21.57
N ARG A 196 -15.24 -17.23 22.14
CA ARG A 196 -14.30 -18.19 21.55
C ARG A 196 -14.77 -18.65 20.17
N ALA A 197 -16.05 -18.99 20.05
CA ALA A 197 -16.67 -19.43 18.80
C ALA A 197 -16.64 -18.33 17.72
N SER A 198 -16.79 -17.06 18.09
CA SER A 198 -16.65 -15.95 17.12
C SER A 198 -15.22 -15.83 16.58
N ILE A 199 -14.20 -16.12 17.41
CA ILE A 199 -12.79 -16.14 16.95
C ILE A 199 -12.50 -17.41 16.13
N GLU A 200 -13.06 -18.54 16.53
CA GLU A 200 -12.85 -19.85 15.88
C GLU A 200 -13.28 -19.87 14.40
N ARG A 201 -14.11 -18.90 13.99
CA ARG A 201 -14.46 -18.64 12.59
C ARG A 201 -13.26 -18.26 11.71
N TYR A 202 -12.21 -17.66 12.29
CA TYR A 202 -11.01 -17.21 11.58
C TYR A 202 -9.88 -18.24 11.67
N TYR A 203 -9.59 -18.77 12.84
CA TYR A 203 -8.53 -19.75 13.06
C TYR A 203 -8.85 -20.61 14.27
N ASP A 204 -8.22 -21.77 14.40
CA ASP A 204 -8.44 -22.65 15.55
C ASP A 204 -8.11 -21.91 16.86
N CYS A 205 -9.13 -21.74 17.71
CA CYS A 205 -9.03 -20.98 18.96
C CYS A 205 -9.34 -21.88 20.16
N GLY A 206 -8.30 -22.55 20.67
CA GLY A 206 -8.36 -23.24 21.96
C GLY A 206 -8.41 -22.26 23.14
N TYR A 207 -8.66 -22.79 24.34
CA TYR A 207 -8.74 -21.98 25.57
C TYR A 207 -7.47 -21.18 25.87
N GLU A 208 -6.30 -21.78 25.71
CA GLU A 208 -5.02 -21.11 25.91
C GLU A 208 -4.83 -19.92 24.95
N MET A 209 -5.19 -20.11 23.67
CA MET A 209 -5.15 -19.05 22.67
C MET A 209 -6.11 -17.91 23.03
N GLN A 210 -7.34 -18.26 23.43
CA GLN A 210 -8.33 -17.27 23.85
C GLN A 210 -7.85 -16.43 25.03
N VAL A 211 -7.19 -17.05 26.02
CA VAL A 211 -6.59 -16.34 27.16
C VAL A 211 -5.48 -15.39 26.71
N ASN A 212 -4.58 -15.85 25.82
CA ASN A 212 -3.50 -15.01 25.30
C ASN A 212 -4.04 -13.77 24.57
N LEU A 213 -5.12 -13.92 23.80
CA LEU A 213 -5.81 -12.80 23.14
C LEU A 213 -6.42 -11.84 24.17
N ALA A 214 -7.06 -12.37 25.21
CA ALA A 214 -7.66 -11.56 26.26
C ALA A 214 -6.63 -10.74 27.05
N GLU A 215 -5.45 -11.31 27.33
CA GLU A 215 -4.33 -10.59 27.95
C GLU A 215 -3.81 -9.49 27.02
N MET A 216 -3.78 -9.71 25.70
CA MET A 216 -3.41 -8.68 24.73
C MET A 216 -4.42 -7.52 24.72
N TYR A 217 -5.72 -7.79 24.83
CA TYR A 217 -6.76 -6.74 24.83
C TYR A 217 -6.60 -5.73 25.96
N ILE A 218 -6.08 -6.15 27.11
CA ILE A 218 -5.81 -5.26 28.24
C ILE A 218 -4.40 -4.65 28.21
N ALA A 219 -3.45 -5.30 27.52
CA ALA A 219 -2.07 -4.82 27.42
C ALA A 219 -1.90 -3.66 26.42
N ASP A 220 -2.79 -3.55 25.42
CA ASP A 220 -2.79 -2.45 24.45
C ASP A 220 -4.01 -1.54 24.70
N GLU A 221 -3.75 -0.26 25.01
CA GLU A 221 -4.80 0.72 25.29
C GLU A 221 -5.80 0.89 24.14
N ARG A 222 -5.39 0.64 22.89
CA ARG A 222 -6.27 0.75 21.71
C ARG A 222 -7.36 -0.32 21.74
N PHE A 223 -6.99 -1.58 22.04
CA PHE A 223 -7.94 -2.68 22.16
C PHE A 223 -8.80 -2.52 23.41
N ALA A 224 -8.21 -2.10 24.53
CA ALA A 224 -8.97 -1.83 25.75
C ALA A 224 -10.03 -0.73 25.53
N LYS A 225 -9.66 0.32 24.78
CA LYS A 225 -10.57 1.42 24.45
C LYS A 225 -11.81 0.96 23.68
N HIS A 226 -11.67 0.06 22.70
CA HIS A 226 -12.82 -0.48 21.95
C HIS A 226 -13.91 -1.01 22.89
N TYR A 227 -13.55 -1.91 23.80
CA TYR A 227 -14.51 -2.48 24.76
C TYR A 227 -14.96 -1.46 25.81
N ASN A 228 -14.05 -0.62 26.30
CA ASN A 228 -14.38 0.36 27.34
C ASN A 228 -15.29 1.49 26.83
N ASP A 229 -15.25 1.83 25.55
CA ASP A 229 -16.20 2.77 24.93
C ASP A 229 -17.64 2.23 24.96
N ILE A 230 -17.82 0.91 24.99
CA ILE A 230 -19.14 0.25 25.12
C ILE A 230 -19.61 0.31 26.58
N ALA A 231 -18.75 -0.08 27.52
CA ALA A 231 -18.98 0.08 28.95
C ALA A 231 -17.66 0.16 29.72
N ASP A 232 -17.53 1.14 30.61
CA ASP A 232 -16.32 1.34 31.42
C ASP A 232 -15.93 0.06 32.18
N GLY A 233 -14.73 -0.46 31.90
CA GLY A 233 -14.19 -1.67 32.53
C GLY A 233 -14.50 -2.98 31.79
N LEU A 234 -15.21 -2.93 30.66
CA LEU A 234 -15.61 -4.12 29.91
C LEU A 234 -14.43 -4.97 29.43
N ALA A 235 -13.31 -4.34 29.03
CA ALA A 235 -12.11 -5.06 28.60
C ALA A 235 -11.58 -5.99 29.71
N GLN A 236 -11.52 -5.47 30.95
CA GLN A 236 -11.07 -6.24 32.11
C GLN A 236 -12.05 -7.36 32.45
N TYR A 237 -13.35 -7.05 32.44
CA TYR A 237 -14.39 -8.05 32.69
C TYR A 237 -14.34 -9.21 31.69
N LEU A 238 -14.22 -8.91 30.40
CA LEU A 238 -14.09 -9.92 29.34
C LEU A 238 -12.87 -10.82 29.59
N ARG A 239 -11.71 -10.24 29.93
CA ARG A 239 -10.51 -11.02 30.27
C ARG A 239 -10.75 -11.94 31.46
N ASP A 240 -11.37 -11.44 32.52
CA ASP A 240 -11.63 -12.25 33.71
C ASP A 240 -12.61 -13.40 33.44
N VAL A 241 -13.66 -13.13 32.65
CA VAL A 241 -14.62 -14.14 32.17
C VAL A 241 -13.93 -15.24 31.36
N ILE A 242 -13.06 -14.86 30.42
CA ILE A 242 -12.30 -15.80 29.58
C ILE A 242 -11.37 -16.67 30.43
N VAL A 243 -10.60 -16.06 31.33
CA VAL A 243 -9.63 -16.77 32.18
C VAL A 243 -10.34 -17.73 33.13
N ALA A 244 -11.44 -17.29 33.75
CA ALA A 244 -12.25 -18.15 34.62
C ALA A 244 -12.90 -19.30 33.85
N ASN A 245 -13.31 -19.10 32.60
CA ASN A 245 -13.84 -20.16 31.76
C ASN A 245 -12.75 -21.18 31.35
N ALA A 246 -11.59 -20.70 30.87
CA ALA A 246 -10.47 -21.55 30.50
C ALA A 246 -10.00 -22.44 31.66
N ALA A 247 -9.91 -21.88 32.87
CA ALA A 247 -9.53 -22.62 34.07
C ALA A 247 -10.53 -23.73 34.48
N ARG A 248 -11.78 -23.68 34.01
CA ARG A 248 -12.79 -24.73 34.24
C ARG A 248 -12.75 -25.85 33.21
N GLN A 249 -12.16 -25.60 32.04
CA GLN A 249 -12.17 -26.51 30.89
C GLN A 249 -10.83 -27.23 30.68
N GLY A 250 -9.75 -26.76 31.34
CA GLY A 250 -8.43 -27.41 31.40
C GLY A 250 -8.20 -28.19 32.68
#